data_AF-A0A7J6TLI1-F1
#
_entry.id   AF-A0A7J6TLI1-F1
#
_cell.length_a   1.000
_cell.length_b   1.000
_cell.length_c   1.000
_cell.angle_alpha   90.00
_cell.angle_beta   90.00
_cell.angle_gamma   90.00
#
_symmetry.space_group_name_H-M   'P 1'
#
loop_
_entity.id
_entity.type
_entity.pdbx_description
1 polymer ?
#
loop_
_entity_poly.entity_id
_entity_poly.type
_entity_poly.pdbx_seq_one_letter_code
_entity_poly.pdbx_strand_id
1 'polypeptide(L)'
;MTIITEVDVVPGQEGGEEPATSKAYKFRFLPEAIPKCFGDRQLQADFKKWGLDDDMVILRFLYDSPADTESERQFMVQEFFKSTEAQRILPHACGGLSGIGPGTKVEMEQLTVQHTDMSIFHVLTEKRIVNAATGRIQGRFEEDWEGIPLYDTLREALVCEESELYETFSETIRQELLFKVFMHVVIGGASNQYEEVVTPY
;
A
#
# COMPACT_ATOMS: atom_id res chain seq x y z
N MET A 1 -0.02 -1.12 -9.74
CA MET A 1 1.13 -0.96 -8.83
C MET A 1 0.80 0.14 -7.84
N THR A 2 0.73 -0.17 -6.55
CA THR A 2 0.49 0.81 -5.50
C THR A 2 1.83 1.13 -4.85
N ILE A 3 2.23 2.40 -4.89
CA ILE A 3 3.41 2.87 -4.16
C ILE A 3 2.90 3.43 -2.84
N ILE A 4 3.18 2.74 -1.75
CA ILE A 4 2.88 3.23 -0.41
C ILE A 4 4.12 3.98 0.08
N THR A 5 4.04 5.31 0.14
CA THR A 5 5.12 6.14 0.69
C THR A 5 4.75 6.63 2.07
N GLU A 6 5.61 6.34 3.05
CA GLU A 6 5.59 7.02 4.34
C GLU A 6 6.22 8.40 4.19
N VAL A 7 5.50 9.45 4.60
CA VAL A 7 5.99 10.83 4.60
C VAL A 7 6.19 11.23 6.06
N ASP A 8 7.44 11.29 6.50
CA ASP A 8 7.79 11.80 7.84
C ASP A 8 7.60 13.33 7.87
N VAL A 9 6.53 13.81 8.51
CA VAL A 9 6.34 15.24 8.80
C VAL A 9 7.25 15.61 9.99
N VAL A 10 8.26 16.44 9.74
CA VAL A 10 9.07 17.02 10.82
C VAL A 10 8.24 18.12 11.52
N PRO A 11 7.98 18.03 12.83
CA PRO A 11 7.13 19.01 13.49
C PRO A 11 7.89 20.32 13.75
N GLY A 12 7.44 21.40 13.11
CA GLY A 12 7.68 22.77 13.57
C GLY A 12 7.86 23.81 12.47
N GLN A 13 6.83 24.60 12.18
CA GLN A 13 6.73 26.03 12.55
C GLN A 13 5.45 26.63 11.97
N GLU A 14 4.60 27.17 12.85
CA GLU A 14 3.44 27.98 12.50
C GLU A 14 3.85 29.31 11.87
N GLY A 15 3.13 29.73 10.83
CA GLY A 15 2.91 31.15 10.54
C GLY A 15 3.26 31.61 9.12
N GLY A 16 2.23 32.04 8.38
CA GLY A 16 2.35 33.00 7.28
C GLY A 16 1.77 32.53 5.95
N GLU A 17 0.53 32.98 5.64
CA GLU A 17 0.02 33.01 4.28
C GLU A 17 0.88 33.93 3.41
N GLU A 18 1.66 33.36 2.49
CA GLU A 18 2.19 34.06 1.32
C GLU A 18 2.05 33.16 0.08
N PRO A 19 1.84 33.73 -1.11
CA PRO A 19 1.38 33.03 -2.28
C PRO A 19 2.38 31.96 -2.73
N ALA A 20 1.84 30.85 -3.25
CA ALA A 20 2.54 29.67 -3.75
C ALA A 20 3.74 30.03 -4.64
N THR A 21 4.89 30.25 -4.01
CA THR A 21 6.18 30.29 -4.67
C THR A 21 6.51 28.85 -5.05
N SER A 22 6.89 28.66 -6.32
CA SER A 22 7.30 27.39 -6.90
C SER A 22 8.44 26.75 -6.08
N LYS A 23 8.10 25.99 -5.03
CA LYS A 23 9.06 25.21 -4.24
C LYS A 23 9.57 24.06 -5.12
N ALA A 24 10.84 24.10 -5.50
CA ALA A 24 11.48 22.99 -6.19
C ALA A 24 12.00 21.98 -5.17
N TYR A 25 11.44 20.76 -5.15
CA TYR A 25 11.86 19.70 -4.25
C TYR A 25 13.09 18.98 -4.79
N LYS A 26 14.07 18.71 -3.92
CA LYS A 26 15.20 17.84 -4.24
C LYS A 26 15.04 16.50 -3.56
N PHE A 27 15.16 15.43 -4.33
CA PHE A 27 15.04 14.07 -3.83
C PHE A 27 16.39 13.37 -3.83
N ARG A 28 16.68 12.63 -2.77
CA ARG A 28 17.88 11.81 -2.63
C ARG A 28 17.51 10.39 -2.25
N PHE A 29 17.93 9.43 -3.06
CA PHE A 29 17.69 8.01 -2.78
C PHE A 29 18.52 7.51 -1.60
N LEU A 30 17.91 6.72 -0.72
CA LEU A 30 18.53 6.05 0.42
C LEU A 30 18.45 4.51 0.26
N PRO A 31 19.46 3.87 -0.36
CA PRO A 31 19.43 2.43 -0.62
C PRO A 31 19.48 1.57 0.65
N GLU A 32 20.07 2.05 1.74
CA GLU A 32 20.32 1.27 2.95
C GLU A 32 19.24 1.47 4.03
N ALA A 33 18.25 2.32 3.78
CA ALA A 33 17.28 2.74 4.78
C ALA A 33 15.95 1.96 4.73
N ILE A 34 16.01 0.71 4.24
CA ILE A 34 14.89 -0.23 4.24
C ILE A 34 14.72 -0.78 5.67
N PRO A 35 13.48 -0.87 6.21
CA PRO A 35 13.26 -1.37 7.55
C PRO A 35 13.82 -2.79 7.73
N LYS A 36 14.54 -3.02 8.84
CA LYS A 36 15.22 -4.28 9.10
C LYS A 36 14.30 -5.50 9.12
N CYS A 37 13.00 -5.31 9.38
CA CYS A 37 12.01 -6.38 9.37
C CYS A 37 11.93 -7.08 8.00
N PHE A 38 12.16 -6.36 6.89
CA PHE A 38 12.22 -6.96 5.54
C PHE A 38 13.46 -7.82 5.30
N GLY A 39 14.44 -7.78 6.21
CA GLY A 39 15.62 -8.65 6.20
C GLY A 39 15.41 -9.98 6.94
N ASP A 40 14.25 -10.19 7.58
CA ASP A 40 13.97 -11.43 8.30
C ASP A 40 13.75 -12.60 7.35
N ARG A 41 14.36 -13.75 7.67
CA ARG A 41 14.33 -14.93 6.79
C ARG A 41 12.95 -15.56 6.70
N GLN A 42 12.18 -15.54 7.79
CA GLN A 42 10.83 -16.09 7.79
C GLN A 42 9.92 -15.19 6.96
N LEU A 43 9.98 -13.88 7.19
CA LEU A 43 9.19 -12.92 6.43
C LEU A 43 9.53 -12.94 4.92
N GLN A 44 10.79 -13.10 4.55
CA GLN A 44 11.18 -13.28 3.14
C GLN A 44 10.62 -14.56 2.53
N ALA A 45 10.59 -15.66 3.30
CA ALA A 45 9.99 -16.90 2.85
C ALA A 45 8.47 -16.74 2.65
N ASP A 46 7.81 -15.98 3.53
CA ASP A 46 6.39 -15.69 3.43
C ASP A 46 6.08 -14.76 2.25
N PHE A 47 6.86 -13.70 2.03
CA PHE A 47 6.70 -12.86 0.83
C PHE A 47 6.90 -13.65 -0.45
N LYS A 48 7.89 -14.55 -0.49
CA LYS A 48 8.06 -15.45 -1.63
C LYS A 48 6.88 -16.41 -1.80
N LYS A 49 6.36 -16.97 -0.71
CA LYS A 49 5.15 -17.81 -0.73
C LYS A 49 3.98 -17.04 -1.33
N TRP A 50 3.82 -15.77 -0.97
CA TRP A 50 2.73 -14.92 -1.46
C TRP A 50 3.01 -14.25 -2.82
N GLY A 51 4.15 -14.56 -3.45
CA GLY A 51 4.54 -14.00 -4.75
C GLY A 51 4.82 -12.49 -4.71
N LEU A 52 5.20 -11.96 -3.54
CA LEU A 52 5.51 -10.54 -3.32
C LEU A 52 7.02 -10.24 -3.34
N ASP A 53 7.89 -11.24 -3.47
CA ASP A 53 9.34 -11.09 -3.36
C ASP A 53 9.96 -10.28 -4.50
N ASP A 54 9.56 -10.53 -5.74
CA ASP A 54 10.08 -9.82 -6.92
C ASP A 54 9.23 -8.59 -7.30
N ASP A 55 7.94 -8.58 -6.94
CA ASP A 55 6.99 -7.55 -7.36
C ASP A 55 6.80 -6.41 -6.33
N MET A 56 7.19 -6.61 -5.07
CA MET A 56 7.08 -5.60 -4.02
C MET A 56 8.42 -4.91 -3.77
N VAL A 57 8.48 -3.61 -4.07
CA VAL A 57 9.70 -2.82 -3.94
C VAL A 57 9.47 -1.70 -2.94
N ILE A 58 10.33 -1.64 -1.92
CA ILE A 58 10.35 -0.57 -0.94
C ILE A 58 11.55 0.32 -1.24
N LEU A 59 11.28 1.59 -1.55
CA LEU A 59 12.29 2.59 -1.81
C LEU A 59 12.13 3.74 -0.83
N ARG A 60 13.25 4.22 -0.30
CA ARG A 60 13.26 5.38 0.58
C ARG A 60 13.98 6.55 -0.08
N PHE A 61 13.34 7.71 -0.02
CA PHE A 61 13.89 8.95 -0.52
C PHE A 61 13.83 10.01 0.58
N LEU A 62 14.86 10.84 0.66
CA LEU A 62 14.83 12.08 1.42
C LEU A 62 14.42 13.23 0.50
N TYR A 63 13.68 14.17 1.06
CA TYR A 63 13.34 15.43 0.42
C TYR A 63 13.67 16.59 1.36
N ASP A 64 13.93 17.78 0.80
CA ASP A 64 14.54 18.90 1.52
C ASP A 64 13.55 19.94 2.07
N SER A 65 12.30 19.91 1.62
CA SER A 65 11.30 20.94 1.95
C SER A 65 10.04 20.32 2.55
N PRO A 66 9.45 20.87 3.63
CA PRO A 66 8.19 20.37 4.19
C PRO A 66 7.03 20.60 3.20
N ALA A 67 6.10 19.66 3.20
CA ALA A 67 4.86 19.70 2.42
C ALA A 67 3.66 19.58 3.38
N ASP A 68 3.30 20.70 3.99
CA ASP A 68 2.37 20.74 5.12
C ASP A 68 0.91 20.67 4.66
N THR A 69 0.60 21.29 3.53
CA THR A 69 -0.75 21.26 2.94
C THR A 69 -0.95 20.08 1.98
N GLU A 70 -2.20 19.66 1.79
CA GLU A 70 -2.56 18.59 0.85
C GLU A 70 -2.15 18.93 -0.59
N SER A 71 -2.39 20.17 -1.01
CA SER A 71 -1.97 20.68 -2.32
C SER A 71 -0.45 20.64 -2.51
N GLU A 72 0.32 20.97 -1.46
CA GLU A 72 1.78 20.87 -1.50
C GLU A 72 2.25 19.42 -1.57
N ARG A 73 1.60 18.48 -0.86
CA ARG A 73 1.92 17.05 -0.95
C ARG A 73 1.64 16.51 -2.35
N GLN A 74 0.47 16.81 -2.92
CA GLN A 74 0.13 16.41 -4.29
C GLN A 74 1.14 16.95 -5.30
N PHE A 75 1.58 18.21 -5.14
CA PHE A 75 2.60 18.81 -5.99
C PHE A 75 3.99 18.18 -5.77
N MET A 76 4.38 17.91 -4.52
CA MET A 76 5.62 17.21 -4.18
C MET A 76 5.69 15.83 -4.83
N VAL A 77 4.62 15.04 -4.78
CA VAL A 77 4.56 13.72 -5.42
C VAL A 77 4.67 13.86 -6.94
N GLN A 78 4.02 14.86 -7.55
CA GLN A 78 4.17 15.12 -8.99
C GLN A 78 5.61 15.50 -9.38
N GLU A 79 6.29 16.33 -8.57
CA GLU A 79 7.69 16.70 -8.79
C GLU A 79 8.64 15.52 -8.55
N PHE A 80 8.31 14.61 -7.61
CA PHE A 80 9.07 13.39 -7.38
C PHE A 80 9.20 12.55 -8.66
N PHE A 81 8.09 12.26 -9.35
CA PHE A 81 8.11 11.49 -10.60
C PHE A 81 8.80 12.21 -11.77
N LYS A 82 8.91 13.54 -11.72
CA LYS A 82 9.69 14.33 -12.68
C LYS A 82 11.18 14.40 -12.32
N SER A 83 11.55 14.10 -11.08
CA SER A 83 12.92 14.25 -10.61
C SER A 83 13.86 13.27 -11.30
N THR A 84 15.10 13.74 -11.55
CA THR A 84 16.14 12.91 -12.17
C THR A 84 16.47 11.68 -11.34
N GLU A 85 16.44 11.79 -10.01
CA GLU A 85 16.73 10.66 -9.12
C GLU A 85 15.63 9.59 -9.17
N ALA A 86 14.35 9.96 -9.14
CA ALA A 86 13.27 8.99 -9.28
C ALA A 86 13.29 8.32 -10.66
N GLN A 87 13.50 9.09 -11.73
CA GLN A 87 13.61 8.56 -13.10
C GLN A 87 14.82 7.63 -13.28
N ARG A 88 15.88 7.84 -12.50
CA ARG A 88 17.05 6.96 -12.50
C ARG A 88 16.77 5.67 -11.72
N ILE A 89 16.06 5.71 -10.61
CA ILE A 89 15.90 4.56 -9.71
C ILE A 89 14.67 3.70 -10.06
N LEU A 90 13.51 4.31 -10.30
CA LEU A 90 12.23 3.61 -10.45
C LEU A 90 12.24 2.59 -11.60
N PRO A 91 12.76 2.89 -12.82
CA PRO A 91 12.76 1.89 -13.90
C PRO A 91 13.61 0.66 -13.58
N HIS A 92 14.70 0.82 -12.82
CA HIS A 92 15.56 -0.30 -12.45
C HIS A 92 15.04 -1.08 -11.25
N ALA A 93 14.50 -0.38 -10.25
CA ALA A 93 14.03 -1.00 -9.02
C ALA A 93 12.70 -1.72 -9.22
N CYS A 94 11.79 -1.18 -10.03
CA CYS A 94 10.43 -1.68 -10.18
C CYS A 94 10.25 -2.52 -11.45
N GLY A 95 11.19 -3.42 -11.75
CA GLY A 95 11.02 -4.41 -12.82
C GLY A 95 10.95 -3.86 -14.25
N GLY A 96 11.55 -2.71 -14.55
CA GLY A 96 11.60 -2.20 -15.92
C GLY A 96 10.39 -1.38 -16.36
N LEU A 97 9.68 -0.73 -15.43
CA LEU A 97 8.60 0.23 -15.73
C LEU A 97 9.10 1.41 -16.58
N SER A 98 9.20 1.17 -17.87
CA SER A 98 9.65 2.09 -18.92
C SER A 98 8.65 3.22 -19.21
N GLY A 99 7.51 3.24 -18.50
CA GLY A 99 6.45 4.25 -18.64
C GLY A 99 6.40 5.32 -17.54
N ILE A 100 7.26 5.24 -16.52
CA ILE A 100 7.34 6.28 -15.48
C ILE A 100 8.27 7.38 -15.96
N GLY A 101 7.71 8.54 -16.32
CA GLY A 101 8.45 9.69 -16.82
C GLY A 101 7.74 11.01 -16.54
N PRO A 102 8.25 12.13 -17.07
CA PRO A 102 7.73 13.47 -16.75
C PRO A 102 6.25 13.70 -17.11
N GLY A 103 5.70 12.86 -18.01
CA GLY A 103 4.30 12.92 -18.46
C GLY A 103 3.37 11.92 -17.78
N THR A 104 3.83 11.17 -16.77
CA THR A 104 2.98 10.22 -16.04
C THR A 104 1.92 10.98 -15.25
N LYS A 105 0.65 10.60 -15.41
CA LYS A 105 -0.44 11.11 -14.57
C LYS A 105 -0.30 10.50 -13.18
N VAL A 106 -0.24 11.36 -12.17
CA VAL A 106 -0.05 10.96 -10.78
C VAL A 106 -1.28 11.37 -9.99
N GLU A 107 -1.94 10.39 -9.40
CA GLU A 107 -3.04 10.59 -8.46
C GLU A 107 -2.54 10.19 -7.08
N MET A 108 -2.76 11.06 -6.09
CA MET A 108 -2.41 10.81 -4.70
C MET A 108 -3.69 10.65 -3.91
N GLU A 109 -3.74 9.62 -3.08
CA GLU A 109 -4.74 9.46 -2.04
C GLU A 109 -4.02 9.45 -0.70
N GLN A 110 -4.46 10.28 0.24
CA GLN A 110 -3.90 10.29 1.60
C GLN A 110 -4.57 9.19 2.43
N LEU A 111 -3.75 8.28 2.97
CA LEU A 111 -4.20 7.23 3.87
C LEU A 111 -4.21 7.72 5.33
N THR A 112 -5.10 7.15 6.12
CA THR A 112 -5.12 7.34 7.57
C THR A 112 -4.25 6.30 8.27
N VAL A 113 -3.69 6.68 9.43
CA VAL A 113 -2.83 5.81 10.25
C VAL A 113 -3.30 5.91 11.70
N GLN A 114 -4.56 5.57 11.93
CA GLN A 114 -5.17 5.63 13.27
C GLN A 114 -5.06 4.29 14.00
N HIS A 115 -5.05 3.19 13.25
CA HIS A 115 -5.03 1.84 13.80
C HIS A 115 -3.63 1.23 13.80
N THR A 116 -3.22 0.73 14.97
CA THR A 116 -1.93 0.04 15.17
C THR A 116 -2.10 -1.42 15.58
N ASP A 117 -3.35 -1.86 15.80
CA ASP A 117 -3.71 -3.22 16.17
C ASP A 117 -4.60 -3.87 15.10
N MET A 118 -4.70 -5.20 15.17
CA MET A 118 -5.48 -6.01 14.22
C MET A 118 -6.99 -6.02 14.51
N SER A 119 -7.49 -5.22 15.46
CA SER A 119 -8.91 -5.25 15.84
C SER A 119 -9.85 -4.85 14.72
N ILE A 120 -9.36 -4.04 13.76
CA ILE A 120 -10.11 -3.65 12.55
C ILE A 120 -10.57 -4.86 11.71
N PHE A 121 -9.92 -6.02 11.87
CA PHE A 121 -10.24 -7.24 11.15
C PHE A 121 -11.14 -8.21 11.93
N HIS A 122 -11.53 -7.90 13.17
CA HIS A 122 -12.44 -8.75 13.94
C HIS A 122 -13.80 -8.94 13.22
N VAL A 123 -14.21 -7.92 12.46
CA VAL A 123 -15.42 -7.93 11.63
C VAL A 123 -15.47 -9.12 10.65
N LEU A 124 -14.31 -9.66 10.23
CA LEU A 124 -14.24 -10.84 9.36
C LEU A 124 -14.88 -12.08 10.00
N THR A 125 -14.72 -12.23 11.31
CA THR A 125 -15.35 -13.34 12.06
C THR A 125 -16.83 -13.08 12.33
N GLU A 126 -17.20 -11.83 12.60
CA GLU A 126 -18.59 -11.42 12.83
C GLU A 126 -19.46 -11.62 11.58
N LYS A 127 -18.92 -11.26 10.41
CA LYS A 127 -19.57 -11.43 9.10
C LYS A 127 -19.43 -12.84 8.52
N ARG A 128 -18.82 -13.78 9.27
CA ARG A 128 -18.60 -15.19 8.89
C ARG A 128 -17.72 -15.39 7.65
N ILE A 129 -16.98 -14.37 7.21
CA ILE A 129 -15.94 -14.50 6.18
C ILE A 129 -14.83 -15.44 6.67
N VAL A 130 -14.51 -15.38 7.96
CA VAL A 130 -13.62 -16.31 8.64
C VAL A 130 -14.39 -17.04 9.73
N ASN A 131 -14.25 -18.36 9.79
CA ASN A 131 -14.86 -19.15 10.84
C ASN A 131 -14.17 -18.90 12.18
N ALA A 132 -14.89 -18.36 13.16
CA ALA A 132 -14.32 -18.02 14.48
C ALA A 132 -13.74 -19.23 15.26
N ALA A 133 -14.22 -20.45 15.00
CA ALA A 133 -13.75 -21.65 15.71
C ALA A 133 -12.56 -22.34 15.03
N THR A 134 -12.50 -22.30 13.70
CA THR A 134 -11.48 -23.03 12.92
C THR A 134 -10.47 -22.15 12.21
N GLY A 135 -10.72 -20.84 12.12
CA GLY A 135 -9.94 -19.91 11.33
C GLY A 135 -10.13 -20.07 9.81
N ARG A 136 -10.94 -21.03 9.34
CA ARG A 136 -11.11 -21.26 7.89
C ARG A 136 -11.78 -20.08 7.21
N ILE A 137 -11.18 -19.62 6.12
CA ILE A 137 -11.77 -18.61 5.23
C ILE A 137 -12.86 -19.30 4.41
N GLN A 138 -14.01 -18.64 4.28
CA GLN A 138 -15.13 -19.18 3.52
C GLN A 138 -14.82 -19.13 2.02
N GLY A 139 -14.83 -20.29 1.38
CA GLY A 139 -14.67 -20.43 -0.07
C GLY A 139 -15.94 -20.03 -0.84
N ARG A 140 -15.75 -19.65 -2.10
CA ARG A 140 -16.82 -19.36 -3.07
C ARG A 140 -16.48 -19.96 -4.44
N PHE A 141 -17.39 -19.81 -5.40
CA PHE A 141 -17.08 -20.12 -6.79
C PHE A 141 -16.07 -19.11 -7.32
N GLU A 142 -15.09 -19.62 -8.06
CA GLU A 142 -14.03 -18.83 -8.68
C GLU A 142 -14.63 -17.92 -9.76
N GLU A 143 -14.37 -16.63 -9.61
CA GLU A 143 -14.75 -15.57 -10.54
C GLU A 143 -13.56 -14.62 -10.73
N ASP A 144 -13.41 -14.06 -11.92
CA ASP A 144 -12.40 -13.03 -12.18
C ASP A 144 -12.99 -11.65 -11.95
N TRP A 145 -12.36 -10.85 -11.11
CA TRP A 145 -12.72 -9.45 -10.86
C TRP A 145 -11.54 -8.55 -11.22
N GLU A 146 -11.61 -7.89 -12.37
CA GLU A 146 -10.55 -7.01 -12.88
C GLU A 146 -9.15 -7.68 -12.92
N GLY A 147 -9.08 -8.97 -13.25
CA GLY A 147 -7.83 -9.74 -13.25
C GLY A 147 -7.42 -10.28 -11.88
N ILE A 148 -8.26 -10.14 -10.85
CA ILE A 148 -8.08 -10.73 -9.53
C ILE A 148 -9.00 -11.95 -9.40
N PRO A 149 -8.46 -13.17 -9.20
CA PRO A 149 -9.28 -14.36 -8.99
C PRO A 149 -9.90 -14.36 -7.59
N LEU A 150 -11.24 -14.29 -7.54
CA LEU A 150 -12.06 -14.38 -6.35
C LEU A 150 -12.51 -15.83 -6.12
N TYR A 151 -11.74 -16.60 -5.35
CA TYR A 151 -12.12 -17.96 -4.95
C TYR A 151 -12.56 -18.06 -3.47
N ASP A 152 -12.45 -16.97 -2.71
CA ASP A 152 -12.90 -16.88 -1.33
C ASP A 152 -13.66 -15.57 -1.06
N THR A 153 -14.45 -15.55 0.02
CA THR A 153 -15.26 -14.38 0.40
C THR A 153 -14.41 -13.25 1.00
N LEU A 154 -13.17 -13.53 1.41
CA LEU A 154 -12.28 -12.50 1.96
C LEU A 154 -11.81 -11.56 0.85
N ARG A 155 -11.40 -12.10 -0.29
CA ARG A 155 -11.02 -11.32 -1.47
C ARG A 155 -12.18 -10.50 -1.99
N GLU A 156 -13.34 -11.10 -2.10
CA GLU A 156 -14.57 -10.40 -2.45
C GLU A 156 -14.82 -9.20 -1.53
N ALA A 157 -14.75 -9.41 -0.21
CA ALA A 157 -14.91 -8.35 0.77
C ALA A 157 -13.85 -7.25 0.64
N LEU A 158 -12.69 -7.54 0.08
CA LEU A 158 -11.60 -6.56 -0.07
C LEU A 158 -11.74 -5.73 -1.35
N VAL A 159 -12.03 -6.35 -2.51
CA VAL A 159 -11.89 -5.72 -3.83
C VAL A 159 -13.17 -5.58 -4.66
N CYS A 160 -14.22 -6.34 -4.36
CA CYS A 160 -15.42 -6.36 -5.20
C CYS A 160 -16.44 -5.32 -4.74
N GLU A 161 -16.36 -4.09 -5.25
CA GLU A 161 -17.18 -2.95 -4.82
C GLU A 161 -18.70 -3.17 -4.96
N GLU A 162 -19.11 -4.06 -5.87
CA GLU A 162 -20.51 -4.40 -6.12
C GLU A 162 -21.06 -5.45 -5.13
N SER A 163 -20.21 -6.07 -4.31
CA SER A 163 -20.61 -7.09 -3.35
C SER A 163 -21.10 -6.49 -2.04
N GLU A 164 -22.15 -7.10 -1.44
CA GLU A 164 -22.56 -6.80 -0.07
C GLU A 164 -21.43 -7.03 0.95
N LEU A 165 -20.51 -7.95 0.66
CA LEU A 165 -19.36 -8.21 1.52
C LEU A 165 -18.34 -7.07 1.49
N TYR A 166 -18.35 -6.21 0.47
CA TYR A 166 -17.53 -5.01 0.44
C TYR A 166 -17.91 -4.05 1.57
N GLU A 167 -19.19 -3.98 1.93
CA GLU A 167 -19.64 -3.13 3.04
C GLU A 167 -19.22 -3.65 4.43
N THR A 168 -18.52 -4.80 4.49
CA THR A 168 -17.91 -5.31 5.72
C THR A 168 -16.95 -4.30 6.34
N PHE A 169 -16.19 -3.58 5.52
CA PHE A 169 -15.26 -2.56 5.95
C PHE A 169 -15.81 -1.19 5.57
N SER A 170 -15.91 -0.29 6.55
CA SER A 170 -16.33 1.08 6.30
C SER A 170 -15.30 1.81 5.43
N GLU A 171 -15.74 2.87 4.75
CA GLU A 171 -14.87 3.72 3.93
C GLU A 171 -13.65 4.23 4.71
N THR A 172 -13.84 4.61 5.98
CA THR A 172 -12.76 5.03 6.88
C THR A 172 -11.72 3.93 7.10
N ILE A 173 -12.16 2.69 7.36
CA ILE A 173 -11.23 1.56 7.51
C ILE A 173 -10.51 1.27 6.18
N ARG A 174 -11.21 1.40 5.05
CA ARG A 174 -10.62 1.19 3.72
C ARG A 174 -9.53 2.20 3.35
N GLN A 175 -9.55 3.38 3.98
CA GLN A 175 -8.52 4.41 3.88
C GLN A 175 -7.35 4.22 4.86
N GLU A 176 -7.44 3.25 5.80
CA GLU A 176 -6.34 2.97 6.71
C GLU A 176 -5.18 2.29 5.98
N LEU A 177 -3.96 2.73 6.29
CA LEU A 177 -2.73 2.12 5.79
C LEU A 177 -2.68 0.62 6.13
N LEU A 178 -3.04 0.25 7.35
CA LEU A 178 -3.04 -1.15 7.79
C LEU A 178 -3.99 -2.01 6.94
N PHE A 179 -5.15 -1.47 6.54
CA PHE A 179 -6.08 -2.16 5.66
C PHE A 179 -5.50 -2.34 4.26
N LYS A 180 -4.88 -1.30 3.68
CA LYS A 180 -4.25 -1.40 2.34
C LYS A 180 -3.12 -2.43 2.33
N VAL A 181 -2.29 -2.46 3.37
CA VAL A 181 -1.22 -3.47 3.52
C VAL A 181 -1.81 -4.87 3.62
N PHE A 182 -2.83 -5.07 4.46
CA PHE A 182 -3.52 -6.36 4.58
C PHE A 182 -4.11 -6.82 3.25
N MET A 183 -4.81 -5.92 2.55
CA MET A 183 -5.39 -6.18 1.23
C MET A 183 -4.32 -6.66 0.23
N HIS A 184 -3.18 -5.98 0.16
CA HIS A 184 -2.07 -6.35 -0.73
C HIS A 184 -1.48 -7.71 -0.40
N VAL A 185 -1.38 -8.05 0.88
CA VAL A 185 -0.91 -9.37 1.32
C VAL A 185 -1.91 -10.47 0.95
N VAL A 186 -3.22 -10.23 1.14
CA VAL A 186 -4.26 -11.21 0.82
C VAL A 186 -4.36 -11.47 -0.69
N ILE A 187 -4.28 -10.43 -1.51
CA ILE A 187 -4.30 -10.56 -2.97
C ILE A 187 -3.00 -11.23 -3.43
N GLY A 188 -1.86 -10.75 -2.92
CA GLY A 188 -0.50 -11.18 -3.26
C GLY A 188 -0.13 -10.91 -4.72
N GLY A 189 0.95 -11.55 -5.18
CA GLY A 189 1.44 -11.45 -6.56
C GLY A 189 1.06 -12.65 -7.44
N ALA A 190 1.65 -12.70 -8.63
CA ALA A 190 1.28 -13.66 -9.68
C ALA A 190 1.46 -15.14 -9.29
N SER A 191 2.34 -15.43 -8.34
CA SER A 191 2.63 -16.80 -7.84
C SER A 191 2.16 -17.04 -6.41
N ASN A 192 1.14 -16.29 -5.95
CA ASN A 192 0.68 -16.36 -4.57
C ASN A 192 0.13 -17.75 -4.19
N GLN A 193 0.71 -18.34 -3.14
CA GLN A 193 0.20 -19.53 -2.47
C GLN A 193 -0.65 -19.11 -1.27
N TYR A 194 -1.95 -19.11 -1.52
CA TYR A 194 -2.95 -18.58 -0.60
C TYR A 194 -3.10 -19.37 0.69
N GLU A 195 -3.50 -18.66 1.75
CA GLU A 195 -3.90 -19.29 3.00
C GLU A 195 -5.39 -19.63 2.95
N GLU A 196 -5.77 -20.79 3.48
CA GLU A 196 -7.18 -21.14 3.72
C GLU A 196 -7.60 -20.93 5.17
N VAL A 197 -6.63 -20.68 6.06
CA VAL A 197 -6.83 -20.64 7.51
C VAL A 197 -6.11 -19.44 8.09
N VAL A 198 -6.86 -18.56 8.74
CA VAL A 198 -6.31 -17.49 9.57
C VAL A 198 -5.94 -18.07 10.94
N THR A 199 -4.69 -17.85 11.35
CA THR A 199 -4.19 -18.26 12.67
C THR A 199 -3.91 -17.04 13.54
N PRO A 200 -3.95 -17.17 14.89
CA PRO A 200 -3.54 -16.09 15.78
C PRO A 200 -2.11 -15.65 15.50
N TYR A 201 -1.88 -14.33 15.59
CA TYR A 201 -0.55 -13.71 15.50
C TYR A 201 0.29 -13.97 16.74
#